data_AF-A0AA91YYK5-F1
#
_entry.id   AF-A0AA91YYK5-F1
#
_cell.length_a   1.000
_cell.length_b   1.000
_cell.length_c   1.000
_cell.angle_alpha   90.00
_cell.angle_beta   90.00
_cell.angle_gamma   90.00
#
_symmetry.space_group_name_H-M   'P 1'
#
loop_
_entity.id
_entity.type
_entity.pdbx_description
1 polymer ?
#
loop_
_entity_poly.entity_id
_entity_poly.type
_entity_poly.pdbx_seq_one_letter_code
_entity_poly.pdbx_strand_id
1 'polypeptide(L)'
;MPYGGGNFGSSKLTSNHRVLIKGRIAAWIQALVFVLFAFSFSACSSDENAENPKEIDYKTQISAHEWAISEAYQRVGNLTLDVDAGAVYCQFTADSVYFNVEKTVTEIDEEGKILHTSTRISPCGNYAYTIRNDQITIDDQTFKMTSKDQSILLENEKWRLVLINK
;
A
#
# COMPACT_ATOMS: atom_id res chain seq x y z
N MET A 1 -72.89 35.86 -41.79
CA MET A 1 -72.19 37.14 -42.13
C MET A 1 -70.70 36.84 -42.26
N PRO A 2 -70.02 37.47 -43.22
CA PRO A 2 -68.80 36.97 -43.84
C PRO A 2 -67.53 37.56 -43.20
N TYR A 3 -66.40 37.45 -43.92
CA TYR A 3 -65.03 37.92 -43.69
C TYR A 3 -64.08 36.82 -43.20
N GLY A 4 -63.10 36.35 -43.97
CA GLY A 4 -62.60 36.79 -45.27
C GLY A 4 -61.09 36.48 -45.37
N GLY A 5 -60.63 36.10 -46.57
CA GLY A 5 -59.23 36.12 -47.01
C GLY A 5 -58.30 35.10 -46.31
N GLY A 6 -57.80 34.04 -46.96
CA GLY A 6 -57.19 34.02 -48.28
C GLY A 6 -55.80 34.67 -48.23
N ASN A 7 -54.72 33.88 -48.20
CA ASN A 7 -53.95 33.61 -49.43
C ASN A 7 -52.83 32.59 -49.19
N PHE A 8 -52.52 31.90 -50.28
CA PHE A 8 -51.67 30.74 -50.47
C PHE A 8 -50.17 30.99 -50.33
N GLY A 9 -49.47 29.88 -50.05
CA GLY A 9 -48.11 29.62 -50.50
C GLY A 9 -47.20 29.16 -49.36
N SER A 10 -46.42 28.10 -49.46
CA SER A 10 -46.26 27.07 -50.48
C SER A 10 -45.45 25.95 -49.80
N SER A 11 -45.84 24.71 -50.06
CA SER A 11 -44.98 23.53 -50.19
C SER A 11 -43.94 23.19 -49.12
N LYS A 12 -44.15 22.07 -48.42
CA LYS A 12 -43.20 20.96 -48.50
C LYS A 12 -43.89 19.60 -48.33
N LEU A 13 -43.90 18.86 -49.43
CA LEU A 13 -44.28 17.46 -49.57
C LEU A 13 -43.32 16.51 -48.84
N THR A 14 -43.84 15.29 -48.62
CA THR A 14 -43.15 14.01 -48.37
C THR A 14 -43.01 13.62 -46.89
N SER A 15 -43.92 12.83 -46.33
CA SER A 15 -44.22 11.40 -46.56
C SER A 15 -43.11 10.46 -46.05
N ASN A 16 -43.44 9.84 -44.91
CA ASN A 16 -43.20 8.45 -44.49
C ASN A 16 -41.90 7.76 -44.95
N HIS A 17 -41.17 7.17 -44.00
CA HIS A 17 -41.09 5.70 -43.96
C HIS A 17 -40.70 5.22 -42.56
N ARG A 18 -41.64 4.48 -41.98
CA ARG A 18 -41.48 3.63 -40.80
C ARG A 18 -40.37 2.59 -41.03
N VAL A 19 -39.63 2.35 -39.96
CA VAL A 19 -39.28 1.01 -39.43
C VAL A 19 -38.63 0.06 -40.44
N LEU A 20 -37.29 0.04 -40.44
CA LEU A 20 -36.38 -1.06 -40.78
C LEU A 20 -35.01 -0.39 -40.73
N ILE A 21 -34.19 -0.56 -39.69
CA ILE A 21 -33.17 -1.60 -39.60
C ILE A 21 -32.69 -1.59 -38.13
N LYS A 22 -33.28 -2.42 -37.26
CA LYS A 22 -32.81 -2.59 -35.88
C LYS A 22 -32.47 -4.04 -35.53
N GLY A 23 -32.26 -4.87 -36.56
CA GLY A 23 -32.08 -6.33 -36.41
C GLY A 23 -30.79 -6.90 -36.99
N ARG A 24 -29.86 -6.10 -37.53
CA ARG A 24 -28.64 -6.63 -38.19
C ARG A 24 -27.30 -6.19 -37.59
N ILE A 25 -27.31 -5.38 -36.54
CA ILE A 25 -26.09 -4.96 -35.83
C ILE A 25 -25.83 -5.80 -34.57
N ALA A 26 -26.89 -6.35 -33.94
CA ALA A 26 -26.76 -7.16 -32.74
C ALA A 26 -26.02 -8.49 -32.97
N ALA A 27 -26.15 -9.08 -34.16
CA ALA A 27 -25.54 -10.38 -34.48
C ALA A 27 -24.00 -10.32 -34.66
N TRP A 28 -23.43 -9.14 -34.97
CA TRP A 28 -21.98 -8.99 -35.13
C TRP A 28 -21.23 -8.89 -33.80
N ILE A 29 -21.89 -8.41 -32.73
CA ILE A 29 -21.25 -8.21 -31.42
C ILE A 29 -21.10 -9.54 -30.66
N GLN A 30 -22.07 -10.46 -30.79
CA GLN A 30 -22.02 -11.74 -30.06
C GLN A 30 -20.97 -12.72 -30.61
N ALA A 31 -20.64 -12.67 -31.90
CA ALA A 31 -19.62 -13.54 -32.48
C ALA A 31 -18.19 -13.15 -32.02
N LEU A 32 -17.92 -11.86 -31.77
CA LEU A 32 -16.61 -11.39 -31.30
C LEU A 32 -16.30 -11.86 -29.86
N VAL A 33 -17.32 -11.94 -29.00
CA VAL A 33 -17.15 -12.33 -27.58
C VAL A 33 -16.79 -13.81 -27.43
N PHE A 34 -17.33 -14.70 -28.27
CA PHE A 34 -17.03 -16.14 -28.19
C PHE A 34 -15.63 -16.50 -28.68
N VAL A 35 -15.09 -15.78 -29.68
CA VAL A 35 -13.72 -16.03 -30.17
C VAL A 35 -12.67 -15.56 -29.15
N LEU A 36 -12.91 -14.45 -28.45
CA LEU A 36 -12.04 -13.98 -27.36
C LEU A 36 -12.06 -14.90 -26.13
N PHE A 37 -13.21 -15.52 -25.82
CA PHE A 37 -13.30 -16.45 -24.70
C PHE A 37 -12.60 -17.80 -24.99
N ALA A 38 -12.64 -18.28 -26.23
CA ALA A 38 -12.03 -19.56 -26.61
C ALA A 38 -10.51 -19.48 -26.90
N PHE A 39 -9.98 -18.30 -27.24
CA PHE A 39 -8.54 -18.13 -27.52
C PHE A 39 -7.65 -17.86 -26.29
N SER A 40 -8.24 -17.75 -25.09
CA SER A 40 -7.45 -17.58 -23.86
C SER A 40 -6.96 -18.91 -23.26
N PHE A 41 -7.32 -20.06 -23.85
CA PHE A 41 -7.08 -21.39 -23.26
C PHE A 41 -6.01 -22.26 -23.93
N SER A 42 -5.09 -21.70 -24.72
CA SER A 42 -3.93 -22.49 -25.18
C SER A 42 -2.68 -21.65 -25.40
N ALA A 43 -1.63 -22.05 -24.67
CA ALA A 43 -0.21 -21.72 -24.85
C ALA A 43 0.34 -20.49 -24.11
N CYS A 44 0.35 -20.58 -22.78
CA CYS A 44 1.67 -20.64 -22.15
C CYS A 44 1.73 -21.96 -21.38
N SER A 45 2.23 -23.01 -22.03
CA SER A 45 2.95 -24.06 -21.31
C SER A 45 4.21 -23.40 -20.78
N SER A 46 4.07 -22.53 -19.78
CA SER A 46 5.18 -22.20 -18.92
C SER A 46 5.39 -23.46 -18.13
N ASP A 47 6.55 -24.10 -18.30
CA ASP A 47 7.07 -25.05 -17.33
C ASP A 47 6.53 -24.66 -15.95
N GLU A 48 5.76 -25.55 -15.33
CA GLU A 48 5.64 -25.56 -13.89
C GLU A 48 7.03 -25.90 -13.36
N ASN A 49 7.96 -24.95 -13.48
CA ASN A 49 8.90 -24.75 -12.42
C ASN A 49 8.04 -24.20 -11.28
N ALA A 50 7.31 -25.10 -10.64
CA ALA A 50 6.92 -24.98 -9.25
C ALA A 50 8.23 -24.95 -8.45
N GLU A 51 9.00 -23.87 -8.64
CA GLU A 51 9.89 -23.39 -7.61
C GLU A 51 8.94 -23.21 -6.44
N ASN A 52 9.03 -24.12 -5.48
CA ASN A 52 8.41 -23.93 -4.17
C ASN A 52 8.58 -22.45 -3.82
N PRO A 53 7.50 -21.74 -3.43
CA PRO A 53 7.62 -20.33 -3.10
C PRO A 53 8.80 -20.22 -2.15
N LYS A 54 9.85 -19.49 -2.57
CA LYS A 54 11.07 -19.32 -1.78
C LYS A 54 10.60 -18.82 -0.42
N GLU A 55 10.63 -19.71 0.57
CA GLU A 55 10.19 -19.38 1.91
C GLU A 55 11.18 -18.32 2.40
N ILE A 56 10.70 -17.08 2.50
CA ILE A 56 11.53 -15.96 2.92
C ILE A 56 11.82 -16.18 4.40
N ASP A 57 13.09 -16.41 4.74
CA ASP A 57 13.54 -16.52 6.12
C ASP A 57 13.60 -15.12 6.76
N TYR A 58 12.42 -14.61 7.11
CA TYR A 58 12.27 -13.31 7.75
C TYR A 58 12.99 -13.26 9.09
N LYS A 59 13.10 -14.37 9.82
CA LYS A 59 13.76 -14.38 11.14
C LYS A 59 15.23 -14.04 10.99
N THR A 60 15.92 -14.69 10.06
CA THR A 60 17.32 -14.39 9.79
C THR A 60 17.49 -12.98 9.22
N GLN A 61 16.59 -12.52 8.35
CA GLN A 61 16.68 -11.19 7.73
C GLN A 61 16.54 -10.05 8.75
N ILE A 62 15.51 -10.08 9.62
CA ILE A 62 15.25 -8.98 10.57
C ILE A 62 16.29 -8.92 11.68
N SER A 63 16.85 -10.06 12.11
CA SER A 63 17.82 -10.13 13.20
C SER A 63 19.25 -9.81 12.77
N ALA A 64 19.53 -9.70 11.47
CA ALA A 64 20.88 -9.47 10.96
C ALA A 64 21.41 -8.04 11.19
N HIS A 65 20.52 -7.06 11.43
CA HIS A 65 20.88 -5.65 11.43
C HIS A 65 20.10 -4.85 12.50
N GLU A 66 20.64 -3.67 12.83
CA GLU A 66 19.86 -2.59 13.41
C GLU A 66 19.12 -1.87 12.28
N TRP A 67 17.84 -1.54 12.50
CA TRP A 67 16.98 -0.92 11.51
C TRP A 67 16.70 0.53 11.88
N ALA A 68 16.77 1.42 10.90
CA ALA A 68 16.19 2.75 10.99
C ALA A 68 14.71 2.68 10.63
N ILE A 69 13.87 3.40 11.38
CA ILE A 69 12.44 3.51 11.11
C ILE A 69 12.23 4.83 10.38
N SER A 70 11.97 4.76 9.07
CA SER A 70 11.79 5.96 8.24
C SER A 70 10.39 6.52 8.28
N GLU A 71 9.40 5.67 8.56
CA GLU A 71 7.99 6.04 8.63
C GLU A 71 7.32 5.21 9.72
N ALA A 72 6.58 5.87 10.62
CA ALA A 72 5.68 5.22 11.56
C ALA A 72 4.40 6.05 11.69
N TYR A 73 3.27 5.44 11.33
CA TYR A 73 1.97 6.08 11.48
C TYR A 73 1.22 5.41 12.65
N GLN A 74 1.14 6.14 13.79
CA GLN A 74 0.48 5.82 15.09
C GLN A 74 1.41 5.23 16.22
N ARG A 75 0.87 4.86 17.42
CA ARG A 75 1.44 4.05 18.57
C ARG A 75 1.40 2.46 18.63
N VAL A 76 2.51 1.72 18.51
CA VAL A 76 2.50 0.23 18.68
C VAL A 76 2.24 -0.19 20.14
N GLY A 77 1.05 -0.70 20.47
CA GLY A 77 0.70 -1.01 21.86
C GLY A 77 0.78 0.25 22.74
N ASN A 78 1.62 0.23 23.78
CA ASN A 78 1.95 1.42 24.58
C ASN A 78 3.10 2.26 23.99
N LEU A 79 3.80 1.77 22.97
CA LEU A 79 4.92 2.46 22.31
C LEU A 79 4.37 3.61 21.46
N THR A 80 4.82 4.84 21.70
CA THR A 80 4.62 5.93 20.74
C THR A 80 5.92 6.13 19.98
N LEU A 81 5.88 5.91 18.66
CA LEU A 81 7.00 6.24 17.77
C LEU A 81 6.67 7.56 17.09
N ASP A 82 7.48 8.58 17.37
CA ASP A 82 7.42 9.88 16.71
C ASP A 82 8.69 10.02 15.86
N VAL A 83 8.57 9.65 14.59
CA VAL A 83 9.68 9.67 13.62
C VAL A 83 9.97 11.11 13.16
N ASP A 84 9.01 12.03 13.33
CA ASP A 84 9.17 13.45 12.97
C ASP A 84 9.94 14.22 14.05
N ALA A 85 9.87 13.78 15.32
CA ALA A 85 10.57 14.40 16.44
C ALA A 85 12.06 14.03 16.56
N GLY A 86 12.49 12.94 15.91
CA GLY A 86 13.88 12.47 15.96
C GLY A 86 14.06 11.12 15.29
N ALA A 87 15.31 10.74 15.02
CA ALA A 87 15.60 9.45 14.41
C ALA A 87 15.25 8.30 15.37
N VAL A 88 14.48 7.32 14.87
CA VAL A 88 14.05 6.14 15.61
C VAL A 88 14.70 4.90 15.01
N TYR A 89 15.18 4.02 15.88
CA TYR A 89 15.81 2.76 15.51
C TYR A 89 15.13 1.58 16.20
N CYS A 90 15.22 0.40 15.59
CA CYS A 90 14.92 -0.84 16.28
C CYS A 90 15.95 -1.94 16.01
N GLN A 91 16.11 -2.83 17.00
CA GLN A 91 17.01 -3.97 16.92
C GLN A 91 16.26 -5.23 17.33
N PHE A 92 16.27 -6.24 16.46
CA PHE A 92 15.70 -7.55 16.75
C PHE A 92 16.76 -8.47 17.34
N THR A 93 16.44 -9.07 18.48
CA THR A 93 17.20 -10.16 19.11
C THR A 93 16.45 -11.47 18.93
N ALA A 94 16.91 -12.57 19.52
CA ALA A 94 16.26 -13.88 19.35
C ALA A 94 14.77 -13.88 19.75
N ASP A 95 14.42 -13.13 20.80
CA ASP A 95 13.11 -13.19 21.46
C ASP A 95 12.43 -11.82 21.62
N SER A 96 13.13 -10.72 21.33
CA SER A 96 12.62 -9.37 21.61
C SER A 96 13.11 -8.35 20.60
N VAL A 97 12.30 -7.31 20.39
CA VAL A 97 12.65 -6.12 19.62
C VAL A 97 12.81 -4.93 20.57
N TYR A 98 13.91 -4.21 20.43
CA TYR A 98 14.24 -3.02 21.19
C TYR A 98 14.06 -1.80 20.30
N PHE A 99 13.34 -0.80 20.78
CA PHE A 99 13.18 0.49 20.11
C PHE A 99 13.97 1.56 20.84
N ASN A 100 14.68 2.38 20.07
CA ASN A 100 15.46 3.50 20.57
C ASN A 100 15.13 4.77 19.78
N VAL A 101 15.27 5.92 20.42
CA VAL A 101 15.14 7.24 19.79
C VAL A 101 16.38 8.08 20.07
N GLU A 102 16.84 8.81 19.08
CA GLU A 102 17.86 9.84 19.29
C GLU A 102 17.26 11.02 20.02
N LYS A 103 17.92 11.42 21.11
CA LYS A 103 17.59 12.63 21.86
C LYS A 103 18.78 13.56 21.87
N THR A 104 18.52 14.83 21.57
CA THR A 104 19.47 15.91 21.79
C THR A 104 19.50 16.23 23.28
N VAL A 105 20.68 16.09 23.88
CA VAL A 105 20.95 16.44 25.28
C VAL A 105 21.85 17.67 25.30
N THR A 106 21.32 18.73 25.91
CA THR A 106 22.04 19.98 26.12
C THR A 106 22.48 20.06 27.58
N GLU A 107 23.78 20.12 27.81
CA GLU A 107 24.39 20.40 29.09
C GLU A 107 24.47 21.92 29.29
N ILE A 108 24.02 22.39 30.45
CA ILE A 108 23.89 23.80 30.80
C ILE A 108 24.59 24.00 32.15
N ASP A 109 25.35 25.08 32.29
CA ASP A 109 25.99 25.45 33.56
C ASP A 109 25.01 26.07 34.57
N GLU A 110 25.51 26.37 35.77
CA GLU A 110 24.73 26.97 36.86
C GLU A 110 24.18 28.37 36.51
N GLU A 111 24.74 29.03 35.50
CA GLU A 111 24.35 30.36 35.02
C GLU A 111 23.34 30.30 33.87
N GLY A 112 22.96 29.10 33.42
CA GLY A 112 22.00 28.88 32.34
C GLY A 112 22.61 28.94 30.94
N LYS A 113 23.95 28.94 30.81
CA LYS A 113 24.64 28.95 29.52
C LYS A 113 24.90 27.52 29.03
N ILE A 114 24.68 27.32 27.74
CA ILE A 114 24.93 26.03 27.07
C ILE A 114 26.43 25.73 27.09
N LEU A 115 26.81 24.62 27.73
CA LEU A 115 28.17 24.10 27.75
C LEU A 115 28.43 23.19 26.55
N HIS A 116 27.51 22.25 26.31
CA HIS A 116 27.68 21.23 25.29
C HIS A 116 26.34 20.68 24.82
N THR A 117 26.21 20.42 23.52
CA THR A 117 25.05 19.73 22.94
C THR A 117 25.53 18.45 22.28
N SER A 118 24.96 17.32 22.69
CA SER A 118 25.28 15.99 22.14
C SER A 118 24.02 15.22 21.80
N THR A 119 24.11 14.29 20.86
CA THR A 119 23.05 13.33 20.57
C THR A 119 23.28 12.07 21.38
N ARG A 120 22.24 11.57 22.05
CA ARG A 120 22.27 10.30 22.79
C ARG A 120 21.14 9.40 22.36
N ILE A 121 21.42 8.11 22.26
CA ILE A 121 20.40 7.08 22.02
C ILE A 121 19.69 6.80 23.34
N SER A 122 18.37 6.95 23.36
CA SER A 122 17.50 6.68 24.51
C SER A 122 16.61 5.48 24.20
N PRO A 123 16.57 4.44 25.06
CA PRO A 123 15.60 3.36 24.90
C PRO A 123 14.18 3.91 25.05
N CYS A 124 13.26 3.46 24.20
CA CYS A 124 11.87 3.87 24.22
C CYS A 124 10.87 2.70 24.27
N GLY A 125 11.31 1.46 24.06
CA GLY A 125 10.49 0.28 24.32
C GLY A 125 11.20 -1.04 24.08
N ASN A 126 10.71 -2.11 24.70
CA ASN A 126 11.11 -3.50 24.44
C ASN A 126 9.84 -4.35 24.41
N TYR A 127 9.70 -5.14 23.36
CA TYR A 127 8.56 -6.01 23.16
C TYR A 127 9.01 -7.41 22.74
N ALA A 128 8.33 -8.42 23.29
CA ALA A 128 8.42 -9.76 22.74
C ALA A 128 7.82 -9.76 21.32
N TYR A 129 8.39 -10.59 20.44
CA TYR A 129 7.82 -10.78 19.12
C TYR A 129 7.79 -12.25 18.71
N THR A 130 6.90 -12.57 17.80
CA THR A 130 6.85 -13.89 17.14
C THR A 130 6.71 -13.71 15.65
N ILE A 131 7.40 -14.55 14.87
CA ILE A 131 7.25 -14.62 13.42
C ILE A 131 6.54 -15.91 13.06
N ARG A 132 5.54 -15.81 12.18
CA ARG A 132 4.88 -16.95 11.54
C ARG A 132 4.66 -16.59 10.08
N ASN A 133 5.31 -17.31 9.17
CA ASN A 133 5.27 -17.05 7.73
C ASN A 133 5.66 -15.59 7.42
N ASP A 134 4.81 -14.88 6.68
CA ASP A 134 4.93 -13.46 6.32
C ASP A 134 4.33 -12.52 7.38
N GLN A 135 4.15 -12.97 8.62
CA GLN A 135 3.60 -12.16 9.70
C GLN A 135 4.53 -12.08 10.90
N ILE A 136 4.60 -10.89 11.49
CA ILE A 136 5.25 -10.65 12.76
C ILE A 136 4.23 -10.10 13.75
N THR A 137 4.20 -10.66 14.95
CA THR A 137 3.42 -10.12 16.06
C THR A 137 4.38 -9.51 17.05
N ILE A 138 4.23 -8.22 17.33
CA ILE A 138 4.99 -7.48 18.33
C ILE A 138 3.97 -7.03 19.39
N ASP A 139 4.18 -7.45 20.64
CA ASP A 139 3.18 -7.29 21.71
C ASP A 139 1.83 -7.94 21.33
N ASP A 140 0.75 -7.16 21.21
CA ASP A 140 -0.59 -7.61 20.82
C ASP A 140 -0.96 -7.25 19.35
N GLN A 141 -0.02 -6.70 18.58
CA GLN A 141 -0.23 -6.26 17.21
C GLN A 141 0.43 -7.21 16.22
N THR A 142 -0.37 -7.77 15.31
CA THR A 142 0.14 -8.57 14.19
C THR A 142 0.26 -7.70 12.94
N PHE A 143 1.42 -7.78 12.27
CA PHE A 143 1.76 -7.07 11.06
C PHE A 143 2.05 -8.07 9.96
N LYS A 144 1.62 -7.76 8.74
CA LYS A 144 2.11 -8.39 7.53
C LYS A 144 3.49 -7.82 7.18
N MET A 145 4.42 -8.70 6.87
CA MET A 145 5.78 -8.39 6.47
C MET A 145 5.92 -8.46 4.96
N THR A 146 6.30 -7.35 4.35
CA THR A 146 6.68 -7.32 2.94
C THR A 146 8.13 -6.89 2.83
N SER A 147 9.00 -7.83 2.45
CA SER A 147 10.39 -7.51 2.11
C SER A 147 10.45 -6.81 0.76
N LYS A 148 11.16 -5.68 0.67
CA LYS A 148 11.45 -4.95 -0.57
C LYS A 148 12.90 -4.48 -0.55
N ASP A 149 13.73 -5.07 -1.42
CA ASP A 149 15.15 -4.73 -1.56
C ASP A 149 15.88 -4.63 -0.21
N GLN A 150 16.20 -3.41 0.24
CA GLN A 150 16.91 -3.11 1.50
C GLN A 150 15.98 -2.68 2.65
N SER A 151 14.68 -2.92 2.49
CA SER A 151 13.66 -2.49 3.44
C SER A 151 12.69 -3.62 3.77
N ILE A 152 12.10 -3.53 4.96
CA ILE A 152 11.02 -4.40 5.40
C ILE A 152 9.85 -3.51 5.81
N LEU A 153 8.72 -3.69 5.13
CA LEU A 153 7.48 -3.04 5.45
C LEU A 153 6.68 -3.92 6.42
N LEU A 154 6.33 -3.37 7.57
CA LEU A 154 5.40 -3.96 8.53
C LEU A 154 4.08 -3.19 8.46
N GLU A 155 3.00 -3.85 8.04
CA GLU A 155 1.71 -3.19 7.87
C GLU A 155 0.55 -4.00 8.45
N ASN A 156 -0.48 -3.31 8.93
CA ASN A 156 -1.79 -3.89 9.18
C ASN A 156 -2.86 -2.77 9.04
N GLU A 157 -4.09 -3.01 9.48
CA GLU A 157 -5.21 -2.06 9.32
C GLU A 157 -4.95 -0.66 9.90
N LYS A 158 -4.11 -0.55 10.94
CA LYS A 158 -3.88 0.70 11.66
C LYS A 158 -2.46 1.21 11.51
N TRP A 159 -1.55 0.33 11.12
CA TRP A 159 -0.12 0.53 11.29
C TRP A 159 0.64 0.41 9.99
N ARG A 160 1.65 1.27 9.82
CA ARG A 160 2.65 1.16 8.75
C ARG A 160 4.01 1.57 9.32
N LEU A 161 4.94 0.61 9.39
CA LEU A 161 6.32 0.82 9.79
C LEU A 161 7.24 0.41 8.65
N VAL A 162 8.15 1.31 8.26
CA VAL A 162 9.15 1.04 7.23
C VAL A 162 10.51 0.91 7.88
N LEU A 163 11.04 -0.31 7.89
CA LEU A 163 12.38 -0.63 8.39
C LEU A 163 13.37 -0.51 7.23
N ILE A 164 14.42 0.30 7.40
CA ILE A 164 15.51 0.47 6.44
C ILE A 164 16.82 0.03 7.11
N ASN A 165 17.65 -0.69 6.37
CA ASN A 165 18.97 -1.08 6.88
C ASN A 165 19.80 0.18 7.22
N LYS A 166 20.39 0.19 8.41
CA LYS A 166 21.21 1.29 8.90
C LYS A 166 22.63 1.23 8.34
#